data_AF-A0A2T3NP59-F1
#
_entry.id   AF-A0A2T3NP59-F1
#
_cell.length_a   1.000
_cell.length_b   1.000
_cell.length_c   1.000
_cell.angle_alpha   90.00
_cell.angle_beta   90.00
_cell.angle_gamma   90.00
#
_symmetry.space_group_name_H-M   'P 1'
#
loop_
_entity.id
_entity.type
_entity.pdbx_description
1 polymer ?
#
loop_
_entity_poly.entity_id
_entity_poly.type
_entity_poly.pdbx_seq_one_letter_code
_entity_poly.pdbx_strand_id
1 'polypeptide(L)' 'MKAFSITYVVHPYFNIPCKYEIQADNEVESIATAEKALKVRHPEGISIVTSHQMAA' A
#
# COMPACT_ATOMS: atom_id res chain seq x y z
N MET A 1 13.74 -7.76 6.81
CA MET A 1 12.27 -7.69 6.69
C MET A 1 11.63 -6.99 7.88
N LYS A 2 10.99 -5.86 7.60
CA LYS A 2 10.22 -5.03 8.53
C LYS A 2 8.76 -5.02 8.06
N ALA A 3 7.82 -4.92 8.99
CA ALA A 3 6.41 -4.75 8.65
C ALA A 3 6.12 -3.28 8.31
N PHE A 4 5.35 -3.07 7.24
CA PHE A 4 4.86 -1.78 6.79
C PHE A 4 3.35 -1.84 6.65
N SER A 5 2.68 -0.76 7.06
CA SER A 5 1.25 -0.53 6.81
C SER A 5 1.11 0.54 5.74
N ILE A 6 0.59 0.14 4.58
CA ILE A 6 0.31 1.02 3.45
C ILE A 6 -1.15 1.43 3.51
N THR A 7 -1.42 2.73 3.55
CA THR A 7 -2.78 3.25 3.35
C THR A 7 -2.93 3.62 1.88
N TYR A 8 -3.95 3.08 1.24
CA TYR A 8 -4.23 3.33 -0.18
C TYR A 8 -5.72 3.57 -0.39
N VAL A 9 -6.05 4.20 -1.50
CA VAL A 9 -7.41 4.46 -1.95
C VAL A 9 -7.58 3.91 -3.37
N VAL A 10 -8.80 3.55 -3.74
CA VAL A 10 -9.11 2.91 -5.03
C VAL A 10 -10.01 3.83 -5.85
N HIS A 11 -9.74 4.00 -7.14
CA HIS A 11 -10.61 4.75 -8.04
C HIS A 11 -11.91 3.97 -8.33
N PRO A 12 -13.08 4.64 -8.46
CA PRO A 12 -13.33 6.08 -8.19
C PRO A 12 -13.57 6.39 -6.71
N TYR A 13 -13.60 5.36 -5.85
CA TYR A 13 -13.90 5.45 -4.43
C TYR A 13 -12.73 5.98 -3.58
N PHE A 14 -12.12 7.08 -4.01
CA PHE A 14 -10.95 7.66 -3.35
C PHE A 14 -11.21 8.15 -1.91
N ASN A 15 -12.48 8.21 -1.53
CA ASN A 15 -12.92 8.70 -0.22
C ASN A 15 -12.80 7.63 0.88
N ILE A 16 -12.46 6.38 0.53
CA ILE A 16 -12.38 5.26 1.46
C ILE A 16 -10.92 4.80 1.57
N PRO A 17 -10.20 5.14 2.66
CA PRO A 17 -8.85 4.66 2.88
C PRO A 17 -8.85 3.18 3.29
N CYS A 18 -8.17 2.37 2.51
CA CYS A 18 -7.90 0.97 2.76
C CYS A 18 -6.49 0.79 3.35
N LYS A 19 -6.29 -0.26 4.14
CA LYS A 19 -4.97 -0.63 4.68
C LYS A 19 -4.47 -1.91 4.02
N TYR A 20 -3.18 -1.94 3.74
CA TYR A 20 -2.48 -3.10 3.20
C TYR A 20 -1.18 -3.30 3.99
N GLU A 21 -1.08 -4.42 4.67
CA GLU A 21 0.10 -4.79 5.44
C GLU A 21 1.07 -5.60 4.57
N ILE A 22 2.34 -5.23 4.61
CA ILE A 22 3.38 -5.86 3.81
C ILE A 22 4.69 -5.95 4.58
N GLN A 23 5.43 -7.03 4.37
CA GLN A 23 6.81 -7.14 4.82
C GLN A 23 7.76 -6.76 3.68
N ALA A 24 8.68 -5.83 3.94
CA ALA A 24 9.69 -5.38 2.99
C ALA A 24 10.99 -5.03 3.71
N ASP A 25 12.08 -4.88 2.97
CA ASP A 25 13.36 -4.51 3.59
C ASP A 25 13.50 -3.00 3.86
N ASN A 26 12.82 -2.17 3.07
CA ASN A 26 12.78 -0.73 3.22
C ASN A 26 11.44 -0.14 2.72
N GLU A 27 11.22 1.15 2.97
CA GLU A 27 9.98 1.85 2.60
C GLU A 27 9.74 1.92 1.09
N VAL A 28 10.79 2.11 0.30
CA VAL A 28 10.66 2.20 -1.17
C VAL A 28 10.18 0.86 -1.74
N GLU A 29 10.74 -0.24 -1.25
CA GLU A 29 10.35 -1.59 -1.65
C GLU A 29 8.94 -1.94 -1.16
N SER A 30 8.54 -1.47 0.04
CA SER A 30 7.19 -1.69 0.56
C SER A 30 6.13 -1.03 -0.31
N ILE A 31 6.39 0.21 -0.74
CA ILE A 31 5.52 0.96 -1.65
C ILE A 31 5.46 0.28 -3.02
N ALA A 32 6.60 -0.01 -3.64
CA ALA A 32 6.64 -0.61 -4.98
C ALA A 32 5.94 -1.98 -5.02
N THR A 33 6.13 -2.80 -3.98
CA THR A 33 5.51 -4.12 -3.89
C THR A 33 4.02 -4.02 -3.59
N ALA A 34 3.60 -3.10 -2.70
CA ALA A 34 2.20 -2.82 -2.45
C ALA A 34 1.50 -2.31 -3.71
N GLU A 35 2.08 -1.35 -4.45
CA GLU A 35 1.52 -0.88 -5.71
C GLU A 35 1.31 -2.02 -6.70
N LYS A 36 2.31 -2.89 -6.87
CA LYS A 36 2.22 -4.03 -7.79
C LYS A 36 1.11 -4.99 -7.37
N ALA A 37 1.01 -5.33 -6.09
CA ALA A 37 -0.02 -6.22 -5.56
C ALA A 37 -1.42 -5.61 -5.67
N LEU A 38 -1.55 -4.32 -5.36
CA LEU A 38 -2.82 -3.60 -5.36
C LEU A 38 -3.32 -3.31 -6.78
N LYS A 39 -2.45 -3.01 -7.75
CA LYS A 39 -2.81 -2.84 -9.17
C LYS A 39 -3.40 -4.12 -9.78
N VAL A 40 -2.94 -5.30 -9.34
CA VAL A 40 -3.52 -6.59 -9.79
C VAL A 40 -4.93 -6.78 -9.24
N ARG A 41 -5.18 -6.36 -7.98
CA ARG A 41 -6.49 -6.48 -7.33
C ARG A 41 -7.48 -5.42 -7.79
N HIS A 42 -6.98 -4.24 -8.15
CA HIS A 42 -7.75 -3.07 -8.52
C HIS A 42 -7.23 -2.47 -9.83
N PRO A 43 -7.59 -3.08 -10.99
CA PRO A 43 -7.18 -2.57 -12.30
C PRO A 43 -7.75 -1.17 -12.60
N GLU A 44 -8.76 -0.75 -11.84
CA GLU A 44 -9.43 0.56 -11.90
C GLU A 44 -8.49 1.72 -11.52
N GLY A 45 -7.42 1.42 -10.78
CA GLY A 45 -6.42 2.38 -10.33
C GLY A 45 -6.41 2.53 -8.82
N ILE A 46 -5.20 2.60 -8.25
CA ILE A 46 -4.96 2.82 -6.82
C ILE A 46 -4.03 4.00 -6.62
N SER A 47 -4.19 4.70 -5.50
CA SER A 47 -3.26 5.73 -5.06
C SER A 47 -2.85 5.43 -3.63
N ILE A 48 -1.54 5.31 -3.41
CA ILE A 48 -0.98 5.17 -2.07
C ILE A 48 -0.95 6.55 -1.41
N VAL A 49 -1.53 6.63 -0.22
CA VAL A 49 -1.63 7.86 0.57
C VAL A 49 -0.46 7.97 1.55
N THR A 50 -0.13 6.87 2.23
CA THR A 50 1.00 6.84 3.16
C THR A 50 1.55 5.42 3.34
N SER A 51 2.83 5.33 3.71
CA SER A 51 3.51 4.11 4.14
C SER A 51 4.09 4.38 5.53
N HIS A 52 3.76 3.53 6.49
CA HIS A 52 4.35 3.60 7.83
C HIS A 52 5.04 2.28 8.14
N GLN A 53 6.33 2.36 8.51
CA GLN A 53 6.98 1.23 9.16
C GLN A 53 6.28 0.99 10.50
N MET A 54 5.75 -0.21 10.69
CA MET A 54 5.21 -0.61 11.98
C MET A 54 6.39 -0.85 12.91
N ALA A 55 6.50 -0.05 13.97
CA ALA A 55 7.40 -0.36 15.06
C ALA A 55 6.86 -1.60 15.78
N ALA A 56 7.73 -2.60 15.95
CA ALA A 56 7.42 -3.82 16.70
C ALA A 56 7.10 -3.51 18.17
#